data_AF-A0A848LWF4-F1
#
_entry.id   AF-A0A848LWF4-F1
#
_cell.length_a   1.000
_cell.length_b   1.000
_cell.length_c   1.000
_cell.angle_alpha   90.00
_cell.angle_beta   90.00
_cell.angle_gamma   90.00
#
_symmetry.space_group_name_H-M   'P 1'
#
loop_
_entity.id
_entity.type
_entity.pdbx_description
1 polymer ?
#
loop_
_entity_poly.entity_id
_entity_poly.type
_entity_poly.pdbx_seq_one_letter_code
_entity_poly.pdbx_strand_id
1 'polypeptide(L)'
;MYEYQRTVLSAYVEVVNTLADVQNTEEVLSHRRSQKAAVEGAIASADVLFRAGKASYLEVLLAQQNALQAELDLLEAARQRRTALVSAYRALGGGGQ
;
A
#
# COMPACT_ATOMS: atom_id res chain seq x y z
N MET A 1 -41.25 10.14 -2.15
CA MET A 1 -40.46 10.37 -3.39
C MET A 1 -39.07 10.95 -3.08
N TYR A 2 -38.98 11.97 -2.23
CA TYR A 2 -37.70 12.53 -1.77
C TYR A 2 -36.74 11.52 -1.11
N GLU A 3 -37.23 10.65 -0.23
CA GLU A 3 -36.40 9.62 0.44
C GLU A 3 -35.75 8.65 -0.56
N TYR A 4 -36.48 8.20 -1.57
CA TYR A 4 -35.95 7.32 -2.61
C TYR A 4 -34.82 7.99 -3.40
N GLN A 5 -35.05 9.24 -3.85
CA GLN A 5 -34.04 10.00 -4.60
C GLN A 5 -32.78 10.25 -3.76
N ARG A 6 -32.95 10.53 -2.46
CA ARG A 6 -31.84 10.72 -1.53
C ARG A 6 -31.03 9.43 -1.33
N THR A 7 -31.69 8.30 -1.13
CA THR A 7 -31.01 7.00 -0.96
C THR A 7 -30.24 6.59 -2.21
N VAL A 8 -30.82 6.76 -3.40
CA VAL A 8 -30.14 6.45 -4.67
C VAL A 8 -28.92 7.36 -4.87
N LEU A 9 -29.04 8.65 -4.58
CA LEU A 9 -27.91 9.58 -4.68
C LEU A 9 -26.79 9.22 -3.70
N SER A 10 -27.12 8.90 -2.44
CA SER A 10 -26.13 8.48 -1.45
C SER A 10 -25.39 7.21 -1.86
N ALA A 11 -26.12 6.19 -2.33
CA ALA A 11 -25.53 4.95 -2.80
C ALA A 11 -24.61 5.17 -4.00
N TYR A 12 -25.00 6.04 -4.94
CA TYR A 12 -24.15 6.41 -6.07
C TYR A 12 -22.83 7.06 -5.61
N VAL A 13 -22.90 8.01 -4.68
CA VAL A 13 -21.71 8.67 -4.12
C VAL A 13 -20.80 7.67 -3.39
N GLU A 14 -21.38 6.75 -2.62
CA GLU A 14 -20.63 5.70 -1.92
C GLU A 14 -19.86 4.77 -2.89
N VAL A 15 -20.51 4.36 -3.99
CA VAL A 15 -19.86 3.56 -5.03
C VAL A 15 -18.73 4.32 -5.71
N VAL A 16 -18.94 5.59 -6.08
CA VAL A 16 -17.91 6.42 -6.71
C VAL A 16 -16.70 6.58 -5.78
N ASN A 17 -16.92 6.84 -4.50
CA ASN A 17 -15.85 7.01 -3.52
C ASN A 17 -15.07 5.70 -3.31
N THR A 18 -15.76 4.57 -3.16
CA THR A 18 -15.09 3.27 -2.95
C THR A 18 -14.30 2.80 -4.17
N LEU A 19 -14.76 3.12 -5.38
CA LEU A 19 -13.99 2.88 -6.61
C LEU A 19 -12.73 3.75 -6.69
N ALA A 20 -12.84 5.03 -6.32
CA ALA A 20 -11.69 5.92 -6.24
C ALA A 20 -10.66 5.44 -5.20
N ASP A 21 -11.11 4.99 -4.02
CA ASP A 21 -10.24 4.42 -2.98
C ASP A 21 -9.52 3.15 -3.48
N VAL A 22 -10.22 2.29 -4.23
CA VAL A 22 -9.63 1.11 -4.87
C VAL A 22 -8.50 1.48 -5.83
N GLN A 23 -8.69 2.53 -6.64
CA GLN A 23 -7.66 3.01 -7.56
C GLN A 23 -6.48 3.62 -6.81
N ASN A 24 -6.73 4.52 -5.86
CA ASN A 24 -5.71 5.18 -5.07
C ASN A 24 -4.85 4.17 -4.29
N THR A 25 -5.48 3.16 -3.68
CA THR A 25 -4.73 2.11 -2.93
C THR A 25 -3.89 1.21 -3.84
N GLU A 26 -4.25 1.04 -5.12
CA GLU A 26 -3.42 0.34 -6.11
C GLU A 26 -2.17 1.15 -6.46
N GLU A 27 -2.32 2.46 -6.66
CA GLU A 27 -1.19 3.36 -6.92
C GLU A 27 -0.21 3.40 -5.73
N VAL A 28 -0.73 3.52 -4.50
CA VAL A 28 0.08 3.45 -3.28
C VAL A 28 0.83 2.12 -3.21
N LEU A 29 0.16 1.00 -3.47
CA LEU A 29 0.79 -0.32 -3.47
C LEU A 29 1.91 -0.41 -4.53
N SER A 30 1.69 0.11 -5.73
CA SER A 30 2.69 0.19 -6.79
C SER A 30 3.93 0.98 -6.35
N HIS A 31 3.74 2.18 -5.79
CA HIS A 31 4.84 3.00 -5.27
C HIS A 31 5.63 2.31 -4.15
N ARG A 32 4.95 1.61 -3.23
CA ARG A 32 5.63 0.83 -2.17
C ARG A 32 6.44 -0.34 -2.73
N ARG A 33 5.98 -0.99 -3.80
CA ARG A 33 6.78 -2.02 -4.50
C ARG A 33 8.06 -1.43 -5.10
N SER A 34 7.97 -0.28 -5.76
CA SER A 34 9.15 0.43 -6.30
C SER A 34 10.11 0.86 -5.19
N GLN A 35 9.59 1.35 -4.06
CA GLN A 35 10.41 1.71 -2.90
C GLN A 35 11.17 0.49 -2.34
N LYS A 36 10.49 -0.65 -2.15
CA LYS A 36 11.14 -1.90 -1.71
C LYS A 36 12.29 -2.30 -2.63
N ALA A 37 12.05 -2.30 -3.94
CA ALA A 37 13.07 -2.65 -4.93
C ALA A 37 14.30 -1.71 -4.88
N ALA A 38 14.10 -0.42 -4.62
CA ALA A 38 15.19 0.54 -4.46
C ALA A 38 16.03 0.29 -3.20
N VAL A 39 15.39 -0.04 -2.07
CA VAL A 39 16.08 -0.27 -0.79
C VAL A 39 16.81 -1.62 -0.77
N GLU A 40 16.31 -2.64 -1.49
CA GLU A 40 17.03 -3.91 -1.69
C GLU A 40 18.40 -3.69 -2.36
N GLY A 41 18.48 -2.77 -3.34
CA GLY A 41 19.76 -2.38 -3.96
C GLY A 41 20.72 -1.68 -2.98
N ALA A 42 20.19 -0.97 -1.99
CA ALA A 42 21.00 -0.31 -0.95
C ALA A 42 21.66 -1.31 0.00
N ILE A 43 20.97 -2.40 0.37
CA ILE A 43 21.57 -3.49 1.19
C ILE A 43 22.73 -4.14 0.43
N ALA A 44 22.53 -4.48 -0.85
CA ALA A 44 23.56 -5.11 -1.67
C ALA A 44 24.81 -4.21 -1.76
N SER A 45 24.61 -2.90 -1.91
CA SER A 45 25.69 -1.92 -1.94
C SER A 45 26.42 -1.82 -0.58
N ALA A 46 25.68 -1.80 0.52
CA ALA A 46 26.25 -1.75 1.87
C ALA A 46 27.08 -3.01 2.20
N ASP A 47 26.63 -4.20 1.78
CA ASP A 47 27.38 -5.45 1.96
C ASP A 47 28.71 -5.43 1.18
N VAL A 48 28.68 -4.96 -0.08
CA VAL A 48 29.89 -4.81 -0.91
C VAL A 48 30.88 -3.83 -0.28
N LEU A 49 30.41 -2.67 0.19
CA LEU A 49 31.26 -1.67 0.83
C LEU A 49 31.86 -2.19 2.13
N PHE A 50 31.09 -2.92 2.94
CA PHE A 50 31.59 -3.53 4.18
C PHE A 50 32.69 -4.56 3.89
N ARG A 51 32.49 -5.46 2.92
CA ARG A 51 33.51 -6.43 2.50
C ARG A 51 34.77 -5.77 1.94
N ALA A 52 34.62 -4.61 1.32
CA ALA A 52 35.74 -3.80 0.83
C ALA A 52 36.42 -2.95 1.92
N GLY A 53 35.96 -3.01 3.18
CA GLY A 53 36.44 -2.17 4.28
C GLY A 53 36.08 -0.69 4.14
N LYS A 54 35.12 -0.35 3.27
CA LYS A 54 34.67 1.01 2.94
C LYS A 54 33.39 1.43 3.65
N ALA A 55 32.74 0.51 4.36
CA ALA A 55 31.62 0.77 5.24
C ALA A 55 31.80 0.03 6.57
N SER A 56 31.22 0.58 7.62
CA SER A 56 31.13 -0.06 8.94
C SER A 56 29.97 -1.07 8.98
N TYR A 57 30.04 -2.02 9.91
CA TYR A 57 28.93 -2.97 10.12
C TYR A 57 27.63 -2.27 10.55
N LEU A 58 27.73 -1.09 11.20
CA LEU A 58 26.57 -0.29 11.57
C LEU A 58 25.80 0.20 10.33
N GLU A 59 26.49 0.57 9.26
CA GLU A 59 25.84 0.99 8.00
C GLU A 59 25.10 -0.17 7.33
N VAL A 60 25.63 -1.39 7.42
CA VAL A 60 24.94 -2.61 6.95
C VAL A 60 23.65 -2.84 7.76
N LEU A 61 23.72 -2.73 9.09
CA LEU A 61 22.55 -2.86 9.96
C LEU A 61 21.48 -1.80 9.68
N LEU A 62 21.88 -0.55 9.44
CA LEU A 62 20.96 0.53 9.07
C LEU A 62 20.29 0.27 7.71
N ALA A 63 21.05 -0.22 6.72
CA ALA A 63 20.50 -0.60 5.42
C ALA A 63 19.47 -1.74 5.55
N GLN A 64 19.79 -2.76 6.36
CA GLN A 64 18.86 -3.87 6.65
C GLN A 64 17.60 -3.40 7.38
N GLN A 65 17.73 -2.50 8.36
CA GLN A 65 16.59 -1.92 9.08
C GLN A 65 15.66 -1.15 8.13
N ASN A 66 16.22 -0.33 7.24
CA ASN A 66 15.44 0.42 6.25
C ASN A 66 14.69 -0.51 5.29
N ALA A 67 15.29 -1.62 4.89
CA ALA A 67 14.64 -2.61 4.04
C ALA A 67 13.48 -3.30 4.75
N LEU A 68 13.68 -3.71 6.01
CA LEU A 68 12.61 -4.27 6.82
C LEU A 68 11.43 -3.29 6.95
N GLN A 69 11.71 -2.00 7.17
CA GLN A 69 10.66 -0.98 7.22
C GLN A 69 9.91 -0.86 5.88
N ALA A 70 10.62 -0.91 4.75
CA ALA A 70 9.99 -0.88 3.42
C ALA A 70 9.10 -2.11 3.16
N GLU A 71 9.47 -3.29 3.70
CA GLU A 71 8.63 -4.49 3.63
C GLU A 71 7.36 -4.37 4.47
N LEU A 72 7.47 -3.83 5.68
CA LEU A 72 6.31 -3.56 6.55
C LEU A 72 5.34 -2.56 5.90
N ASP A 73 5.87 -1.48 5.33
CA ASP A 73 5.08 -0.48 4.60
C ASP A 73 4.34 -1.09 3.39
N LEU A 74 5.01 -1.97 2.65
CA LEU A 74 4.40 -2.69 1.52
C LEU A 74 3.27 -3.62 1.99
N LEU A 75 3.47 -4.32 3.11
CA LEU A 75 2.45 -5.20 3.68
C LEU A 75 1.21 -4.42 4.13
N GLU A 76 1.39 -3.27 4.78
CA GLU A 76 0.30 -2.40 5.20
C GLU A 76 -0.45 -1.83 3.98
N ALA A 77 0.25 -1.40 2.92
CA ALA A 77 -0.39 -0.97 1.67
C ALA A 77 -1.20 -2.10 1.02
N ALA A 78 -0.68 -3.34 1.02
CA ALA A 78 -1.41 -4.50 0.50
C ALA A 78 -2.64 -4.85 1.35
N ARG A 79 -2.59 -4.61 2.66
CA ARG A 79 -3.75 -4.75 3.54
C ARG A 79 -4.81 -3.69 3.23
N GLN A 80 -4.41 -2.43 3.12
CA GLN A 80 -5.32 -1.31 2.79
C GLN A 80 -6.01 -1.54 1.44
N ARG A 81 -5.27 -2.00 0.42
CA ARG A 81 -5.82 -2.37 -0.88
C ARG A 81 -6.92 -3.44 -0.77
N ARG A 82 -6.69 -4.48 0.02
CA ARG A 82 -7.68 -5.53 0.27
C ARG A 82 -8.91 -5.00 1.02
N THR A 83 -8.72 -4.15 2.01
CA THR A 83 -9.83 -3.49 2.71
C THR A 83 -10.66 -2.63 1.75
N ALA A 84 -10.03 -1.84 0.87
CA ALA A 84 -10.73 -1.05 -0.14
C ALA A 84 -11.57 -1.91 -1.09
N LEU A 85 -11.05 -3.06 -1.53
CA LEU A 85 -11.80 -4.02 -2.35
C LEU A 85 -13.03 -4.57 -1.62
N VAL A 86 -12.89 -4.94 -0.34
CA VAL A 86 -14.01 -5.42 0.48
C VAL A 86 -15.07 -4.33 0.65
N SER A 87 -14.66 -3.07 0.89
CA SER A 87 -15.58 -1.93 0.98
C SER A 87 -16.32 -1.68 -0.33
N ALA A 88 -15.61 -1.68 -1.47
CA ALA A 88 -16.24 -1.52 -2.78
C ALA A 88 -17.24 -2.66 -3.09
N TYR A 89 -16.90 -3.91 -2.74
CA TYR A 89 -17.81 -5.04 -2.88
C TYR A 89 -19.10 -4.85 -2.06
N ARG A 90 -19.00 -4.33 -0.83
CA ARG A 90 -20.17 -4.02 0.01
C ARG A 90 -21.01 -2.89 -0.58
N ALA A 91 -20.38 -1.79 -1.02
CA ALA A 91 -21.05 -0.62 -1.59
C ALA A 91 -21.82 -0.95 -2.89
N LEU A 92 -21.34 -1.92 -3.67
CA LEU A 92 -22.03 -2.40 -4.87
C LEU A 92 -23.21 -3.35 -4.58
N GLY A 93 -23.58 -3.56 -3.31
CA GLY A 93 -24.70 -4.40 -2.90
C GLY A 93 -24.32 -5.84 -2.53
N GLY A 94 -23.03 -6.18 -2.52
CA GLY A 94 -22.52 -7.52 -2.16
C GLY A 94 -22.60 -7.88 -0.67
N GLY A 95 -23.19 -7.02 0.16
CA GLY A 95 -23.34 -7.22 1.61
C GLY A 95 -24.78 -7.22 2.11
N GLY A 96 -25.78 -7.50 1.26
CA GLY A 96 -27.21 -7.43 1.62
C GLY A 96 -27.64 -8.43 2.70
N GLN A 97 -27.38 -8.09 3.97
CA GLN A 97 -28.20 -8.07 5.20
C GLN A 97 -27.26 -7.86 6.39
#